data_AF-A0A7C8ZGR9-F1
#
_entry.id   AF-A0A7C8ZGR9-F1
#
_cell.length_a   1.000
_cell.length_b   1.000
_cell.length_c   1.000
_cell.angle_alpha   90.00
_cell.angle_beta   90.00
_cell.angle_gamma   90.00
#
_symmetry.space_group_name_H-M   'P 1'
#
loop_
_entity.id
_entity.type
_entity.pdbx_description
1 polymer ?
#
loop_
_entity_poly.entity_id
_entity_poly.type
_entity_poly.pdbx_seq_one_letter_code
_entity_poly.pdbx_strand_id
1 'polypeptide(L)'
;SVYLSYGAKGVAFGQYGEYWRRMRKMCNLHLLTLAKVTSFEGLRRAEVEAAVQRLVDAAAAREVVDVGERVGELIEEIVFKMVIGKGKEEDKRYDLKGVVEEAVILAGAFNLADFVPYLAPL
;
A
#
# COMPACT_ATOMS: atom_id res chain seq x y z
N SER A 1 1.67 -14.37 11.29
CA SER A 1 2.46 -13.14 11.53
C SER A 1 3.86 -13.17 10.93
N VAL A 2 4.67 -14.23 11.11
CA VAL A 2 6.09 -14.29 10.62
C VAL A 2 6.24 -14.06 9.12
N TYR A 3 5.38 -14.65 8.29
CA TYR A 3 5.43 -14.46 6.83
C TYR A 3 5.06 -13.03 6.42
N LEU A 4 3.99 -12.48 7.01
CA LEU A 4 3.54 -11.09 6.78
C LEU A 4 4.58 -10.05 7.23
N SER A 5 5.28 -10.31 8.35
CA SER A 5 6.28 -9.40 8.92
C SER A 5 7.67 -9.53 8.29
N TYR A 6 7.82 -10.39 7.27
CA TYR A 6 9.11 -10.76 6.69
C TYR A 6 10.11 -11.18 7.78
N GLY A 7 9.67 -12.03 8.70
CA GLY A 7 10.44 -12.46 9.88
C GLY A 7 10.81 -11.31 10.80
N ALA A 8 9.90 -10.35 11.02
CA ALA A 8 10.12 -9.10 11.76
C ALA A 8 11.30 -8.24 11.24
N LYS A 9 11.65 -8.37 9.95
CA LYS A 9 12.68 -7.53 9.30
C LYS A 9 12.08 -6.33 8.57
N GLY A 10 10.76 -6.30 8.35
CA GLY A 10 10.08 -5.15 7.77
C GLY A 10 10.11 -3.92 8.68
N VAL A 11 10.05 -2.71 8.10
CA VAL A 11 10.01 -1.46 8.90
C VAL A 11 8.72 -1.33 9.71
N ALA A 12 7.60 -1.87 9.21
CA ALA A 12 6.28 -1.80 9.85
C ALA A 12 6.15 -2.71 11.09
N PHE A 13 6.71 -3.91 11.03
CA PHE A 13 6.55 -4.95 12.07
C PHE A 13 7.85 -5.28 12.81
N GLY A 14 8.96 -4.64 12.46
CA GLY A 14 10.27 -4.91 13.04
C GLY A 14 10.43 -4.30 14.43
N GLN A 15 11.09 -5.03 15.33
CA GLN A 15 11.44 -4.53 16.65
C GLN A 15 12.43 -3.38 16.54
N TYR A 16 12.31 -2.39 17.42
CA TYR A 16 13.23 -1.28 17.47
C TYR A 16 14.64 -1.76 17.82
N GLY A 17 15.61 -1.38 16.98
CA GLY A 17 17.01 -1.78 17.14
C GLY A 17 17.90 -1.12 16.10
N GLU A 18 19.18 -1.46 16.09
CA GLU A 18 20.13 -0.86 15.14
C GLU A 18 19.74 -1.07 13.68
N TYR A 19 19.29 -2.29 13.35
CA TYR A 19 18.83 -2.65 12.03
C TYR A 19 17.61 -1.82 11.61
N TRP A 20 16.56 -1.78 12.44
CA TRP A 20 15.37 -1.00 12.15
C TRP A 20 15.68 0.50 11.99
N ARG A 21 16.55 1.08 12.84
CA ARG A 21 16.99 2.48 12.71
C ARG A 21 17.70 2.72 11.38
N ARG A 22 18.56 1.78 10.97
CA ARG A 22 19.29 1.85 9.70
C ARG A 22 18.32 1.79 8.50
N MET A 23 17.36 0.87 8.51
CA MET A 23 16.36 0.74 7.47
C MET A 23 15.46 1.98 7.39
N ARG A 24 14.96 2.49 8.52
CA ARG A 24 14.16 3.72 8.57
C ARG A 24 14.95 4.94 8.06
N LYS A 25 16.23 5.05 8.43
CA LYS A 25 17.11 6.10 7.92
C LYS A 25 17.28 6.01 6.40
N MET A 26 17.49 4.82 5.85
CA MET A 26 17.59 4.60 4.41
C MET A 26 16.30 5.00 3.68
N CYS A 27 15.13 4.59 4.18
CA CYS A 27 13.84 5.00 3.60
C CYS A 27 13.70 6.53 3.57
N ASN A 28 14.00 7.20 4.69
CA ASN A 28 13.90 8.65 4.77
C ASN A 28 14.88 9.38 3.85
N LEU A 29 16.12 8.91 3.75
CA LEU A 29 17.17 9.57 2.97
C LEU A 29 17.10 9.33 1.47
N HIS A 30 16.41 8.27 1.02
CA HIS A 30 16.42 7.88 -0.40
C HIS A 30 15.04 7.74 -1.01
N LEU A 31 14.06 7.23 -0.27
CA LEU A 31 12.73 6.90 -0.80
C LEU A 31 11.70 7.99 -0.50
N LEU A 32 11.77 8.60 0.69
CA LEU A 32 10.78 9.54 1.21
C LEU A 32 11.32 10.97 1.33
N THR A 33 12.35 11.31 0.56
CA THR A 33 12.84 12.69 0.48
C THR A 33 11.84 13.57 -0.26
N LEU A 34 11.83 14.87 0.05
CA LEU A 34 10.99 15.83 -0.66
C LEU A 34 11.24 15.76 -2.17
N ALA A 35 12.51 15.72 -2.60
CA ALA A 35 12.88 15.61 -4.01
C ALA A 35 12.34 14.33 -4.67
N LYS A 36 12.37 13.19 -3.97
CA LYS A 36 11.82 11.94 -4.51
C LYS A 36 10.30 12.01 -4.59
N VAL A 37 9.63 12.52 -3.56
CA VAL A 37 8.17 12.68 -3.55
C VAL A 37 7.68 13.63 -4.64
N THR A 38 8.37 14.75 -4.87
CA THR A 38 8.04 15.72 -5.93
C THR A 38 8.35 15.19 -7.32
N SER A 39 9.37 14.34 -7.49
CA SER A 39 9.66 13.70 -8.79
C SER A 39 8.48 12.87 -9.33
N PHE A 40 7.60 12.39 -8.45
CA PHE A 40 6.39 11.65 -8.81
C PHE A 40 5.12 12.52 -8.87
N GLU A 41 5.24 13.85 -8.77
CA GLU A 41 4.08 14.75 -8.80
C GLU A 41 3.30 14.64 -10.12
N GLY A 42 4.01 14.66 -11.26
CA GLY A 42 3.39 14.55 -12.58
C GLY A 42 2.62 13.24 -12.75
N LEU A 43 3.18 12.13 -12.28
CA LEU A 43 2.53 10.82 -12.27
C LEU A 43 1.26 10.86 -11.42
N ARG A 44 1.34 11.31 -10.16
CA ARG A 44 0.16 11.38 -9.29
C ARG A 44 -0.93 12.28 -9.87
N ARG A 45 -0.55 13.42 -10.45
CA ARG A 45 -1.48 14.35 -11.09
C ARG A 45 -2.21 13.68 -12.25
N ALA A 46 -1.49 13.01 -13.14
CA ALA A 46 -2.09 12.32 -14.27
C ALA A 46 -3.10 11.23 -13.83
N GLU A 47 -2.75 10.42 -12.81
CA GLU A 47 -3.67 9.39 -12.31
C GLU A 47 -4.91 9.99 -11.64
N VAL A 48 -4.75 11.08 -10.88
CA VAL A 48 -5.87 11.80 -10.26
C VAL A 48 -6.78 12.42 -11.31
N GLU A 49 -6.22 13.07 -12.34
CA GLU A 49 -6.98 13.63 -13.46
C GLU A 49 -7.78 12.54 -14.18
N ALA A 50 -7.17 11.39 -14.46
CA ALA A 50 -7.85 10.25 -15.07
C ALA A 50 -8.97 9.69 -14.17
N ALA A 51 -8.75 9.59 -12.85
CA ALA A 51 -9.78 9.14 -11.91
C ALA A 51 -10.96 10.12 -11.83
N VAL A 52 -10.69 11.43 -11.81
CA VAL A 52 -11.73 12.47 -11.84
C VAL A 52 -12.52 12.40 -13.13
N GLN A 53 -11.86 12.23 -14.28
CA GLN A 53 -12.55 12.11 -15.57
C GLN A 53 -13.52 10.92 -15.57
N ARG A 54 -13.10 9.75 -15.08
CA ARG A 54 -13.99 8.57 -14.94
C ARG A 54 -15.21 8.85 -14.07
N LEU A 55 -15.06 9.63 -13.00
CA LEU A 55 -16.18 10.03 -12.15
C LEU A 55 -17.12 11.01 -12.85
N VAL A 56 -16.59 11.95 -13.65
CA VAL A 56 -17.39 12.86 -14.49
C VAL A 56 -18.20 12.08 -15.51
N ASP A 57 -17.58 11.10 -16.17
CA ASP A 57 -18.23 10.24 -17.17
C ASP A 57 -19.35 9.41 -16.53
N ALA A 58 -19.09 8.79 -15.38
CA ALA A 58 -20.10 8.06 -14.61
C ALA A 58 -21.26 8.95 -14.16
N ALA A 59 -20.97 10.19 -13.72
CA ALA A 59 -22.00 11.15 -13.36
C ALA A 59 -22.86 11.57 -14.56
N ALA A 60 -22.25 11.76 -15.74
CA ALA A 60 -22.97 12.03 -16.99
C ALA A 60 -23.90 10.88 -17.39
N ALA A 61 -23.45 9.63 -17.17
CA ALA A 61 -24.24 8.43 -17.36
C ALA A 61 -25.28 8.18 -16.24
N ARG A 62 -25.29 9.00 -15.19
CA ARG A 62 -26.12 8.84 -13.96
C ARG A 62 -25.89 7.49 -13.28
N GLU A 63 -24.67 6.98 -13.33
CA GLU A 63 -24.26 5.76 -12.66
C GLU A 63 -24.02 5.98 -11.17
N VAL A 64 -24.42 5.01 -10.36
CA VAL A 64 -24.05 4.97 -8.93
C VAL A 64 -22.63 4.43 -8.83
N VAL A 65 -21.76 5.15 -8.14
CA VAL A 65 -20.35 4.78 -7.97
C VAL A 65 -20.02 4.62 -6.49
N ASP A 66 -19.23 3.58 -6.18
CA ASP A 66 -18.55 3.48 -4.89
C ASP A 66 -17.27 4.32 -4.92
N VAL A 67 -17.30 5.46 -4.24
CA VAL A 67 -16.14 6.38 -4.19
C VAL A 67 -14.97 5.75 -3.45
N GLY A 68 -15.21 4.91 -2.43
CA GLY A 68 -14.17 4.22 -1.69
C GLY A 68 -13.40 3.25 -2.58
N GLU A 69 -14.12 2.48 -3.39
CA GLU A 69 -13.51 1.59 -4.38
C GLU A 69 -12.67 2.37 -5.41
N ARG A 70 -13.21 3.46 -5.97
CA ARG A 70 -12.50 4.31 -6.95
C ARG A 70 -11.23 4.93 -6.38
N VAL A 71 -11.26 5.39 -5.13
CA VAL A 71 -10.07 5.92 -4.45
C VAL A 71 -9.07 4.80 -4.19
N GLY A 72 -9.53 3.60 -3.82
CA GLY A 72 -8.68 2.42 -3.67
C GLY A 72 -7.94 2.06 -4.96
N GLU A 73 -8.65 2.00 -6.09
CA GLU A 73 -8.06 1.77 -7.42
C GLU A 73 -7.01 2.83 -7.78
N LEU A 74 -7.28 4.10 -7.50
CA LEU A 74 -6.35 5.21 -7.73
C LEU A 74 -5.06 5.06 -6.91
N ILE A 75 -5.19 4.76 -5.60
CA ILE A 75 -4.04 4.57 -4.73
C ILE A 75 -3.21 3.38 -5.19
N GLU A 76 -3.87 2.27 -5.55
CA GLU A 76 -3.20 1.07 -6.06
C GLU A 76 -2.38 1.40 -7.31
N GLU A 77 -2.98 2.07 -8.30
CA GLU A 77 -2.32 2.39 -9.56
C GLU A 77 -1.11 3.34 -9.35
N ILE A 78 -1.26 4.35 -8.49
CA ILE A 78 -0.16 5.26 -8.12
C ILE A 78 0.99 4.47 -7.47
N VAL A 79 0.69 3.63 -6.48
CA VAL A 79 1.71 2.85 -5.75
C VAL A 79 2.40 1.87 -6.69
N PHE A 80 1.64 1.17 -7.55
CA PHE A 80 2.17 0.20 -8.49
C PHE A 80 3.14 0.88 -9.48
N LYS A 81 2.75 2.02 -10.04
CA LYS A 81 3.63 2.81 -10.92
C LYS A 81 4.85 3.37 -10.20
N MET A 82 4.71 3.83 -8.96
CA MET A 82 5.84 4.37 -8.19
C MET A 82 6.85 3.30 -7.75
N VAL A 83 6.40 2.08 -7.44
CA VAL A 83 7.24 1.00 -6.89
C VAL A 83 7.76 0.06 -7.98
N ILE A 84 6.90 -0.36 -8.91
CA ILE A 84 7.20 -1.35 -9.96
C ILE A 84 7.58 -0.67 -11.28
N GLY A 85 7.17 0.58 -11.48
CA GLY A 85 7.48 1.35 -12.70
C GLY A 85 6.56 1.05 -13.89
N LYS A 86 5.47 0.31 -13.68
CA LYS A 86 4.45 -0.06 -14.68
C LYS A 86 3.06 0.18 -14.13
N GLY A 87 2.04 0.20 -14.98
CA GLY A 87 0.63 0.20 -14.52
C GLY A 87 0.16 -1.18 -14.05
N LYS A 88 -0.88 -1.25 -13.22
CA LYS A 88 -1.45 -2.53 -12.75
C LYS A 88 -1.88 -3.43 -13.92
N GLU A 89 -2.55 -2.83 -14.91
CA GLU A 89 -3.01 -3.55 -16.10
C GLU A 89 -1.87 -4.10 -16.96
N GLU A 90 -0.67 -3.52 -16.87
CA GLU A 90 0.52 -3.94 -17.61
C GLU A 90 1.27 -5.10 -16.93
N ASP A 91 1.08 -5.31 -15.63
CA ASP A 91 1.71 -6.40 -14.88
C ASP A 91 0.71 -7.08 -13.93
N LYS A 92 -0.16 -7.91 -14.52
CA LYS A 92 -1.18 -8.71 -13.82
C LYS A 92 -0.63 -9.89 -13.01
N ARG A 93 0.69 -9.99 -12.84
CA ARG A 93 1.32 -11.09 -12.09
C ARG A 93 1.06 -11.02 -10.59
N TYR A 94 0.70 -9.86 -10.07
CA TYR A 94 0.51 -9.65 -8.64
C TYR A 94 -0.85 -9.00 -8.35
N ASP A 95 -1.67 -9.67 -7.54
CA ASP A 95 -2.87 -9.06 -6.95
C ASP A 95 -2.47 -8.25 -5.71
N LEU A 96 -1.98 -7.03 -5.95
CA LEU A 96 -1.50 -6.17 -4.88
C LEU A 96 -2.66 -5.73 -3.96
N LYS A 97 -3.80 -5.34 -4.54
CA LYS A 97 -4.99 -4.95 -3.77
C LYS A 97 -5.46 -6.06 -2.85
N GLY A 98 -5.68 -7.28 -3.37
CA GLY A 98 -6.14 -8.40 -2.55
C GLY A 98 -5.17 -8.73 -1.42
N VAL A 99 -3.86 -8.74 -1.71
CA VAL A 99 -2.83 -8.98 -0.69
C VAL A 99 -2.80 -7.87 0.38
N VAL A 100 -2.95 -6.60 -0.01
CA VAL A 100 -2.97 -5.48 0.94
C VAL A 100 -4.24 -5.50 1.79
N GLU A 101 -5.41 -5.78 1.20
CA GLU A 101 -6.67 -5.91 1.93
C GLU A 101 -6.61 -7.04 2.97
N GLU A 102 -6.14 -8.23 2.56
CA GLU A 102 -5.95 -9.36 3.47
C GLU A 102 -4.94 -9.01 4.58
N ALA A 103 -3.83 -8.35 4.24
CA ALA A 103 -2.84 -7.91 5.22
C ALA A 103 -3.42 -6.94 6.26
N VAL A 104 -4.25 -5.99 5.83
CA VAL A 104 -4.91 -5.02 6.72
C VAL A 104 -5.92 -5.71 7.63
N ILE A 105 -6.73 -6.63 7.08
CA ILE A 105 -7.69 -7.42 7.87
C ILE A 105 -6.96 -8.24 8.95
N LEU A 106 -5.89 -8.95 8.56
CA LEU A 106 -5.11 -9.77 9.48
C LEU A 106 -4.38 -8.92 10.54
N ALA A 107 -3.89 -7.74 10.17
CA ALA A 107 -3.21 -6.84 11.10
C ALA A 107 -4.18 -6.17 12.09
N GLY A 108 -5.43 -5.94 11.70
CA GLY A 108 -6.47 -5.36 12.54
C GLY A 108 -7.26 -6.39 13.36
N ALA A 109 -7.18 -7.67 13.01
CA ALA A 109 -7.88 -8.74 13.71
C ALA A 109 -7.35 -8.94 15.13
N PHE A 110 -8.26 -9.22 16.07
CA PHE A 110 -7.87 -9.60 17.42
C PHE A 110 -7.19 -10.97 17.40
N ASN A 111 -5.93 -11.02 17.86
CA ASN A 111 -5.16 -12.23 17.98
C ASN A 111 -4.94 -12.57 19.45
N LEU A 112 -5.63 -13.60 19.95
CA LEU A 112 -5.58 -14.02 21.36
C LEU A 112 -4.16 -14.41 21.81
N ALA A 113 -3.34 -14.95 20.89
CA ALA A 113 -1.96 -15.34 21.18
C ALA A 113 -1.07 -14.14 21.56
N ASP A 114 -1.44 -12.91 21.15
CA ASP A 114 -0.70 -11.70 21.52
C ASP A 114 -0.92 -11.31 23.00
N PHE A 115 -2.01 -11.78 23.62
CA PHE A 115 -2.35 -11.52 25.02
C PHE A 115 -2.12 -12.74 25.93
N VAL A 116 -2.23 -13.94 25.36
CA VAL A 116 -2.03 -15.22 26.07
C VAL A 116 -1.00 -16.04 25.29
N PRO A 117 0.31 -15.83 25.55
CA PRO A 117 1.37 -16.45 24.75
C PRO A 117 1.36 -17.98 24.72
N TYR A 118 0.79 -18.64 25.72
CA TYR A 118 0.66 -20.10 25.77
C TYR A 118 -0.27 -20.67 24.67
N LEU A 119 -1.13 -19.84 24.08
CA LEU A 119 -2.01 -20.20 22.98
C LEU A 119 -1.39 -19.96 21.60
N ALA A 120 -0.16 -19.45 21.54
CA ALA A 120 0.55 -19.29 20.28
C ALA A 120 0.85 -20.65 19.64
N PRO A 121 0.63 -20.83 18.32
CA PRO A 121 1.04 -22.05 17.63
C PRO A 121 2.55 -22.24 17.76
N LEU A 122 2.96 -23.51 17.98
CA LEU A 122 4.36 -23.96 18.09
C LEU A 122 5.17 -23.67 16.82
#